data_AF-A0A0C3PRU7-F1
#
_entry.id   AF-A0A0C3PRU7-F1
#
_cell.length_a   1.000
_cell.length_b   1.000
_cell.length_c   1.000
_cell.angle_alpha   90.00
_cell.angle_beta   90.00
_cell.angle_gamma   90.00
#
_symmetry.space_group_name_H-M   'P 1'
#
loop_
_entity.id
_entity.type
_entity.pdbx_description
1 polymer ?
#
loop_
_entity_poly.entity_id
_entity_poly.type
_entity_poly.pdbx_seq_one_letter_code
_entity_poly.pdbx_strand_id
1 'polypeptide(L)'
;MDNSRTKYVFCNDLSSVASATRILALSPVLIIDCEGREIGTPAGALSLMCIGTERAEHIFIFDVLALRPFKSHLTPLLSILTNSQIKKVMWDCRNDFLEIQSEYNVTLTGIVDLQLAEIQARTAVRGESDFKRIERFTRGSGPALLLAIRQNRELFLGVHRLQGMDACIRLAGVLATGKDPQVVAMHKALGSSIWLDRPLPSKLLAYAAHDIELIAALYEHFKKRAWVTPANEPLLMAQSMRYAYSLLHQGRVAKDDLFGQSSVLPLDVLSESPGPQFQCRGCQRMQSLSCYSVRTQAENSQARSDICRTCQIKVLMKEAYFPVSWVVVG
;
A
#
# COMPACT_ATOMS: atom_id res chain seq x y z
N MET A 1 -22.98 -10.69 31.99
CA MET A 1 -23.89 -10.45 30.86
C MET A 1 -23.06 -9.81 29.77
N ASP A 2 -22.60 -10.63 28.84
CA ASP A 2 -21.73 -10.25 27.73
C ASP A 2 -22.60 -9.64 26.62
N ASN A 3 -22.56 -8.32 26.48
CA ASN A 3 -23.31 -7.57 25.47
C ASN A 3 -22.34 -6.80 24.56
N SER A 4 -21.21 -7.42 24.22
CA SER A 4 -20.39 -6.98 23.10
C SER A 4 -21.08 -7.40 21.81
N ARG A 5 -21.98 -6.56 21.28
CA ARG A 5 -22.42 -6.67 19.88
C ARG A 5 -21.16 -6.76 19.02
N THR A 6 -21.03 -7.83 18.25
CA THR A 6 -19.96 -7.97 17.26
C THR A 6 -19.98 -6.73 16.36
N LYS A 7 -18.87 -5.99 16.31
CA LYS A 7 -18.76 -4.72 15.57
C LYS A 7 -18.73 -4.88 14.05
N TYR A 8 -18.85 -6.11 13.55
CA TYR A 8 -18.80 -6.44 12.14
C TYR A 8 -19.85 -7.49 11.77
N VAL A 9 -20.21 -7.52 10.49
CA VAL A 9 -21.01 -8.58 9.87
C VAL A 9 -20.10 -9.44 9.01
N PHE A 10 -20.11 -10.75 9.26
CA PHE A 10 -19.38 -11.71 8.44
C PHE A 10 -20.24 -12.10 7.22
N CYS A 11 -19.72 -11.88 6.02
CA CYS A 11 -20.40 -12.11 4.76
C CYS A 11 -19.82 -13.34 4.07
N ASN A 12 -20.44 -14.50 4.28
CA ASN A 12 -20.04 -15.77 3.69
C ASN A 12 -21.14 -16.41 2.80
N ASP A 13 -22.24 -15.70 2.57
CA ASP A 13 -23.33 -16.11 1.69
C ASP A 13 -23.90 -14.93 0.89
N LEU A 14 -24.79 -15.21 -0.07
CA LEU A 14 -25.37 -14.17 -0.92
C LEU A 14 -26.30 -13.20 -0.19
N SER A 15 -26.95 -13.63 0.89
CA SER A 15 -27.90 -12.81 1.65
C SER A 15 -27.16 -11.71 2.42
N SER A 16 -26.12 -12.11 3.15
CA SER A 16 -25.22 -11.22 3.88
C SER A 16 -24.50 -10.26 2.93
N VAL A 17 -24.01 -10.74 1.78
CA VAL A 17 -23.42 -9.88 0.73
C VAL A 17 -24.42 -8.85 0.21
N ALA A 18 -25.66 -9.25 -0.12
CA ALA A 18 -26.67 -8.34 -0.62
C ALA A 18 -27.03 -7.28 0.42
N SER A 19 -27.15 -7.65 1.69
CA SER A 19 -27.38 -6.71 2.79
C SER A 19 -26.23 -5.72 2.96
N ALA A 20 -24.98 -6.22 2.98
CA ALA A 20 -23.79 -5.38 3.08
C ALA A 20 -23.69 -4.39 1.92
N THR A 21 -23.90 -4.86 0.69
CA THR A 21 -23.81 -4.05 -0.52
C THR A 21 -24.79 -2.88 -0.50
N ARG A 22 -26.04 -3.08 -0.02
CA ARG A 22 -27.01 -1.98 0.10
C ARG A 22 -26.54 -0.88 1.04
N ILE A 23 -25.93 -1.26 2.17
CA ILE A 23 -25.43 -0.29 3.15
C ILE A 23 -24.19 0.44 2.58
N LEU A 24 -23.26 -0.31 1.98
CA LEU A 24 -22.04 0.24 1.38
C LEU A 24 -22.34 1.19 0.22
N ALA A 25 -23.36 0.92 -0.60
CA ALA A 25 -23.76 1.77 -1.73
C ALA A 25 -24.22 3.17 -1.32
N LEU A 26 -24.65 3.35 -0.07
CA LEU A 26 -25.08 4.65 0.47
C LEU A 26 -23.91 5.49 0.99
N SER A 27 -22.71 4.91 1.10
CA SER A 27 -21.54 5.60 1.64
C SER A 27 -20.68 6.16 0.50
N PRO A 28 -20.40 7.47 0.47
CA PRO A 28 -19.50 8.05 -0.54
C PRO A 28 -18.02 7.71 -0.30
N VAL A 29 -17.69 7.21 0.91
CA VAL A 29 -16.35 6.81 1.32
C VAL A 29 -16.41 5.44 1.96
N LEU A 30 -15.52 4.55 1.51
CA LEU A 30 -15.33 3.21 2.03
C LEU A 30 -13.91 3.08 2.56
N ILE A 31 -13.76 2.37 3.67
CA ILE A 31 -12.48 1.94 4.20
C ILE A 31 -12.27 0.50 3.75
N ILE A 32 -11.13 0.19 3.14
CA ILE A 32 -10.84 -1.16 2.64
C ILE A 32 -9.48 -1.64 3.15
N ASP A 33 -9.47 -2.90 3.58
CA ASP A 33 -8.28 -3.66 3.92
C ASP A 33 -8.49 -5.14 3.53
N CYS A 34 -7.40 -5.87 3.27
CA CYS A 34 -7.46 -7.26 2.84
C CYS A 34 -6.58 -8.17 3.68
N GLU A 35 -7.05 -9.39 3.87
CA GLU A 35 -6.29 -10.42 4.59
C GLU A 35 -6.13 -11.68 3.75
N GLY A 36 -5.01 -12.36 3.94
CA GLY A 36 -4.75 -13.59 3.22
C GLY A 36 -3.34 -14.13 3.40
N ARG A 37 -3.07 -15.20 2.66
CA ARG A 37 -1.76 -15.84 2.69
C ARG A 37 -0.83 -15.12 1.73
N GLU A 38 0.32 -14.66 2.22
CA GLU A 38 1.43 -14.13 1.40
C GLU A 38 1.00 -13.11 0.33
N ILE A 39 0.07 -12.24 0.69
CA ILE A 39 -0.52 -11.18 -0.14
C ILE A 39 0.57 -10.40 -0.89
N GLY A 40 0.41 -10.27 -2.21
CA GLY A 40 1.35 -9.59 -3.11
C GLY A 40 2.51 -10.42 -3.65
N THR A 41 2.65 -11.68 -3.24
CA THR A 41 3.69 -12.61 -3.74
C THR A 41 3.10 -13.64 -4.73
N PRO A 42 3.92 -14.45 -5.45
CA PRO A 42 3.42 -15.52 -6.31
C PRO A 42 2.57 -16.57 -5.59
N ALA A 43 2.80 -16.78 -4.28
CA ALA A 43 2.02 -17.69 -3.44
C ALA A 43 0.78 -17.01 -2.80
N GLY A 44 0.55 -15.74 -3.14
CA GLY A 44 -0.50 -14.89 -2.62
C GLY A 44 -1.90 -15.46 -2.85
N ALA A 45 -2.73 -15.41 -1.82
CA ALA A 45 -4.13 -15.79 -1.91
C ALA A 45 -4.97 -14.88 -1.01
N LEU A 46 -5.90 -14.14 -1.63
CA LEU A 46 -6.90 -13.35 -0.95
C LEU A 46 -7.86 -14.27 -0.18
N SER A 47 -8.03 -13.99 1.12
CA SER A 47 -8.93 -14.75 2.00
C SER A 47 -10.13 -13.92 2.45
N LEU A 48 -9.87 -12.68 2.87
CA LEU A 48 -10.89 -11.73 3.29
C LEU A 48 -10.73 -10.42 2.55
N MET A 49 -11.85 -9.80 2.22
CA MET A 49 -11.94 -8.40 1.84
C MET A 49 -12.79 -7.71 2.90
N CYS A 50 -12.21 -6.79 3.65
CA CYS A 50 -12.86 -6.08 4.74
C CYS A 50 -13.25 -4.69 4.25
N ILE A 51 -14.51 -4.31 4.44
CA ILE A 51 -15.03 -3.02 3.98
C ILE A 51 -15.83 -2.36 5.09
N GLY A 52 -15.42 -1.16 5.47
CA GLY A 52 -16.14 -0.28 6.40
C GLY A 52 -16.75 0.93 5.71
N THR A 53 -17.79 1.51 6.32
CA THR A 53 -18.18 2.90 6.03
C THR A 53 -17.13 3.88 6.54
N GLU A 54 -17.20 5.15 6.14
CA GLU A 54 -16.16 6.18 6.42
C GLU A 54 -15.66 6.20 7.87
N ARG A 55 -16.57 6.09 8.84
CA ARG A 55 -16.27 6.10 10.29
C ARG A 55 -16.28 4.72 10.94
N ALA A 56 -16.25 3.66 10.13
CA ALA A 56 -16.38 2.27 10.57
C ALA A 56 -17.64 1.99 11.42
N GLU A 57 -18.74 2.70 11.15
CA GLU A 57 -20.04 2.48 11.83
C GLU A 57 -20.67 1.14 11.45
N HIS A 58 -20.41 0.72 10.21
CA HIS A 58 -20.71 -0.61 9.71
C HIS A 58 -19.44 -1.20 9.10
N ILE A 59 -19.08 -2.40 9.54
CA ILE A 59 -17.93 -3.16 9.05
C ILE A 59 -18.43 -4.50 8.51
N PHE A 60 -18.02 -4.84 7.29
CA PHE A 60 -18.36 -6.09 6.63
C PHE A 60 -17.08 -6.84 6.29
N ILE A 61 -17.02 -8.11 6.69
CA ILE A 61 -15.90 -9.00 6.37
C ILE A 61 -16.39 -10.01 5.34
N PHE A 62 -15.98 -9.85 4.09
CA PHE A 62 -16.34 -10.75 3.01
C PHE A 62 -15.40 -11.96 3.01
N ASP A 63 -15.93 -13.16 3.24
CA ASP A 63 -15.18 -14.41 3.10
C ASP A 63 -15.01 -14.73 1.63
N VAL A 64 -13.88 -14.29 1.06
CA VAL A 64 -13.58 -14.44 -0.36
C VAL A 64 -13.63 -15.91 -0.77
N LEU A 65 -13.10 -16.81 0.08
CA LEU A 65 -13.05 -18.25 -0.21
C LEU A 65 -14.44 -18.87 -0.28
N ALA A 66 -15.30 -18.58 0.70
CA ALA A 66 -16.68 -19.07 0.72
C ALA A 66 -17.52 -18.50 -0.44
N LEU A 67 -17.22 -17.28 -0.89
CA LEU A 67 -17.96 -16.59 -1.94
C LEU A 67 -17.48 -16.92 -3.36
N ARG A 68 -16.36 -17.64 -3.54
CA ARG A 68 -15.82 -18.01 -4.87
C ARG A 68 -16.83 -18.69 -5.81
N PRO A 69 -17.66 -19.64 -5.36
CA PRO A 69 -18.68 -20.25 -6.23
C PRO A 69 -19.72 -19.25 -6.76
N PHE A 70 -19.84 -18.09 -6.12
CA PHE A 70 -20.85 -17.09 -6.40
C PHE A 70 -20.30 -15.80 -7.02
N LYS A 71 -19.06 -15.79 -7.55
CA LYS A 71 -18.40 -14.60 -8.10
C LYS A 71 -19.29 -13.75 -9.02
N SER A 72 -20.05 -14.38 -9.92
CA SER A 72 -20.96 -13.68 -10.86
C SER A 72 -22.04 -12.85 -10.16
N HIS A 73 -22.45 -13.26 -8.95
CA HIS A 73 -23.46 -12.59 -8.14
C HIS A 73 -22.88 -11.44 -7.29
N LEU A 74 -21.55 -11.29 -7.25
CA LEU A 74 -20.88 -10.19 -6.54
C LEU A 74 -20.84 -8.89 -7.36
N THR A 75 -21.33 -8.90 -8.60
CA THR A 75 -21.34 -7.74 -9.52
C THR A 75 -21.82 -6.43 -8.86
N PRO A 76 -22.88 -6.41 -8.03
CA PRO A 76 -23.29 -5.18 -7.34
C PRO A 76 -22.21 -4.62 -6.39
N LEU A 77 -21.54 -5.48 -5.62
CA LEU A 77 -20.42 -5.07 -4.75
C LEU A 77 -19.24 -4.60 -5.59
N LEU A 78 -18.87 -5.35 -6.63
CA LEU A 78 -17.75 -5.00 -7.49
C LEU A 78 -17.98 -3.67 -8.24
N SER A 79 -19.22 -3.35 -8.59
CA SER A 79 -19.60 -2.08 -9.21
C SER A 79 -19.35 -0.88 -8.28
N ILE A 80 -19.51 -1.05 -6.97
CA ILE A 80 -19.16 -0.04 -5.97
C ILE A 80 -17.63 0.17 -5.95
N LEU A 81 -16.86 -0.92 -5.98
CA LEU A 81 -15.40 -0.89 -5.94
C LEU A 81 -14.79 -0.22 -7.19
N THR A 82 -15.42 -0.38 -8.36
CA THR A 82 -14.97 0.21 -9.63
C THR A 82 -15.53 1.61 -9.88
N ASN A 83 -16.49 2.09 -9.08
CA ASN A 83 -17.06 3.43 -9.21
C ASN A 83 -16.08 4.51 -8.72
N SER A 84 -15.64 5.39 -9.61
CA SER A 84 -14.68 6.47 -9.29
C SER A 84 -15.25 7.57 -8.40
N GLN A 85 -16.58 7.67 -8.28
CA GLN A 85 -17.27 8.62 -7.40
C GLN A 85 -17.30 8.16 -5.94
N ILE A 86 -17.06 6.86 -5.68
CA ILE A 86 -16.99 6.30 -4.33
C ILE A 86 -15.51 6.20 -3.96
N LYS A 87 -15.11 6.86 -2.87
CA LYS A 87 -13.72 6.86 -2.42
C LYS A 87 -13.39 5.56 -1.70
N LYS A 88 -12.24 4.96 -2.02
CA LYS A 88 -11.71 3.78 -1.30
C LYS A 88 -10.47 4.20 -0.54
N VAL A 89 -10.62 4.47 0.75
CA VAL A 89 -9.54 4.84 1.65
C VAL A 89 -8.85 3.56 2.13
N MET A 90 -7.54 3.51 1.93
CA MET A 90 -6.73 2.32 2.20
C MET A 90 -5.40 2.72 2.83
N TRP A 91 -4.71 1.78 3.47
CA TRP A 91 -3.33 1.94 3.90
C TRP A 91 -2.42 1.04 3.07
N ASP A 92 -1.51 1.61 2.27
CA ASP A 92 -0.61 0.82 1.42
C ASP A 92 -1.34 -0.12 0.45
N CYS A 93 -2.19 0.45 -0.39
CA CYS A 93 -3.13 -0.26 -1.27
C CYS A 93 -2.49 -1.21 -2.29
N ARG A 94 -1.16 -1.22 -2.43
CA ARG A 94 -0.46 -1.87 -3.55
C ARG A 94 -0.78 -3.37 -3.65
N ASN A 95 -0.75 -4.08 -2.54
CA ASN A 95 -0.99 -5.52 -2.54
C ASN A 95 -2.47 -5.85 -2.62
N ASP A 96 -3.31 -5.15 -1.85
CA ASP A 96 -4.76 -5.36 -1.85
C ASP A 96 -5.33 -5.12 -3.24
N PHE A 97 -4.85 -4.07 -3.94
CA PHE A 97 -5.20 -3.78 -5.31
C PHE A 97 -4.88 -4.96 -6.24
N LEU A 98 -3.66 -5.50 -6.15
CA LEU A 98 -3.22 -6.62 -6.98
C LEU A 98 -4.03 -7.89 -6.70
N GLU A 99 -4.34 -8.16 -5.44
CA GLU A 99 -5.13 -9.32 -5.02
C GLU A 99 -6.60 -9.22 -5.45
N ILE A 100 -7.22 -8.05 -5.27
CA ILE A 100 -8.60 -7.80 -5.71
C ILE A 100 -8.70 -7.92 -7.24
N GLN A 101 -7.75 -7.34 -7.97
CA GLN A 101 -7.70 -7.48 -9.43
C GLN A 101 -7.53 -8.93 -9.84
N SER A 102 -6.63 -9.67 -9.19
CA SER A 102 -6.36 -11.07 -9.50
C SER A 102 -7.55 -11.99 -9.17
N GLU A 103 -8.27 -11.74 -8.08
CA GLU A 103 -9.37 -12.59 -7.61
C GLU A 103 -10.67 -12.31 -8.38
N TYR A 104 -10.96 -11.04 -8.70
CA TYR A 104 -12.25 -10.62 -9.26
C TYR A 104 -12.18 -10.06 -10.68
N ASN A 105 -10.98 -9.90 -11.25
CA ASN A 105 -10.75 -9.30 -12.56
C ASN A 105 -11.38 -7.89 -12.69
N VAL A 106 -11.31 -7.11 -11.61
CA VAL A 106 -11.76 -5.71 -11.59
C VAL A 106 -10.65 -4.78 -11.13
N THR A 107 -10.67 -3.55 -11.64
CA THR A 107 -9.72 -2.52 -11.26
C THR A 107 -10.40 -1.55 -10.29
N LEU A 108 -9.95 -1.53 -9.04
CA LEU A 108 -10.36 -0.50 -8.09
C LEU A 108 -10.02 0.88 -8.66
N THR A 109 -10.93 1.82 -8.55
CA THR A 109 -10.72 3.22 -8.93
C THR A 109 -10.88 4.11 -7.72
N GLY A 110 -10.61 5.42 -7.79
CA GLY A 110 -10.95 6.32 -6.69
C GLY A 110 -10.27 6.01 -5.33
N ILE A 111 -9.05 5.48 -5.36
CA ILE A 111 -8.29 5.10 -4.16
C ILE A 111 -7.72 6.36 -3.49
N VAL A 112 -7.77 6.42 -2.17
CA VAL A 112 -7.08 7.40 -1.33
C VAL A 112 -6.16 6.64 -0.37
N ASP A 113 -4.87 6.62 -0.67
CA ASP A 113 -3.87 5.92 0.15
C ASP A 113 -3.34 6.81 1.28
N LEU A 114 -3.59 6.41 2.53
CA LEU A 114 -3.17 7.18 3.70
C LEU A 114 -1.65 7.16 3.91
N GLN A 115 -0.93 6.15 3.42
CA GLN A 115 0.53 6.15 3.51
C GLN A 115 1.12 7.26 2.63
N LEU A 116 0.52 7.54 1.47
CA LEU A 116 0.91 8.68 0.63
C LEU A 116 0.49 10.03 1.22
N ALA A 117 -0.70 10.12 1.82
CA ALA A 117 -1.14 11.33 2.53
C ALA A 117 -0.18 11.70 3.66
N GLU A 118 0.31 10.71 4.41
CA GLU A 118 1.32 10.90 5.45
C GLU A 118 2.64 11.46 4.85
N ILE A 119 3.07 10.96 3.70
CA ILE A 119 4.29 11.44 3.01
C ILE A 119 4.12 12.88 2.55
N GLN A 120 3.00 13.25 1.93
CA GLN A 120 2.74 14.63 1.52
C GLN A 120 2.74 15.59 2.73
N ALA A 121 2.11 15.18 3.82
CA ALA A 121 1.99 15.98 5.02
C ALA A 121 3.34 16.29 5.70
N ARG A 122 4.37 15.45 5.49
CA ARG A 122 5.73 15.70 5.99
C ARG A 122 6.21 17.10 5.64
N THR A 123 6.14 17.45 4.36
CA THR A 123 6.60 18.75 3.88
C THR A 123 5.49 19.78 3.96
N ALA A 124 4.30 19.47 3.42
CA ALA A 124 3.23 20.45 3.26
C ALA A 124 2.64 20.97 4.58
N VAL A 125 2.64 20.15 5.63
CA VAL A 125 2.02 20.49 6.93
C VAL A 125 3.07 20.57 8.04
N ARG A 126 4.02 19.64 8.06
CA ARG A 126 5.00 19.53 9.16
C ARG A 126 6.33 20.24 8.89
N GLY A 127 6.53 20.83 7.70
CA GLY A 127 7.74 21.59 7.37
C GLY A 127 9.03 20.76 7.48
N GLU A 128 8.94 19.48 7.16
CA GLU A 128 10.06 18.55 7.29
C GLU A 128 11.24 18.94 6.38
N SER A 129 12.45 19.01 6.97
CA SER A 129 13.68 19.25 6.24
C SER A 129 14.22 17.99 5.56
N ASP A 130 15.05 18.20 4.53
CA ASP A 130 15.71 17.10 3.81
C ASP A 130 16.59 16.23 4.73
N PHE A 131 17.24 16.85 5.73
CA PHE A 131 17.99 16.13 6.75
C PHE A 131 17.12 15.09 7.47
N LYS A 132 15.92 15.47 7.92
CA LYS A 132 14.99 14.52 8.57
C LYS A 132 14.55 13.42 7.61
N ARG A 133 14.31 13.75 6.34
CA ARG A 133 13.94 12.77 5.29
C ARG A 133 15.03 11.71 5.14
N ILE A 134 16.29 12.12 5.06
CA ILE A 134 17.45 11.21 4.96
C ILE A 134 17.65 10.41 6.25
N GLU A 135 17.54 11.02 7.43
CA GLU A 135 17.62 10.33 8.72
C GLU A 135 16.61 9.16 8.82
N ARG A 136 15.46 9.27 8.14
CA ARG A 136 14.49 8.18 8.09
C ARG A 136 15.03 6.91 7.44
N PHE A 137 15.95 7.00 6.47
CA PHE A 137 16.62 5.84 5.87
C PHE A 137 17.61 5.16 6.81
N THR A 138 18.06 5.84 7.86
CA THR A 138 19.09 5.34 8.78
C THR A 138 18.47 4.72 10.04
N ARG A 139 17.16 4.90 10.27
CA ARG A 139 16.46 4.34 11.43
C ARG A 139 16.49 2.81 11.40
N GLY A 140 17.06 2.23 12.46
CA GLY A 140 17.22 0.78 12.61
C GLY A 140 18.32 0.18 11.73
N SER A 141 19.20 1.00 11.17
CA SER A 141 20.27 0.57 10.25
C SER A 141 21.65 0.71 10.90
N GLY A 142 22.57 -0.17 10.52
CA GLY A 142 23.96 -0.15 11.01
C GLY A 142 24.81 0.97 10.40
N PRO A 143 26.05 1.16 10.91
CA PRO A 143 26.98 2.19 10.41
C PRO A 143 27.28 2.12 8.91
N ALA A 144 27.20 0.93 8.31
CA ALA A 144 27.46 0.70 6.89
C ALA A 144 26.46 1.46 5.98
N LEU A 145 25.15 1.40 6.28
CA LEU A 145 24.14 2.08 5.47
C LEU A 145 24.26 3.61 5.58
N LEU A 146 24.63 4.12 6.76
CA LEU A 146 24.92 5.54 6.95
C LEU A 146 26.05 6.02 6.04
N LEU A 147 27.14 5.26 5.96
CA LEU A 147 28.25 5.56 5.06
C LEU A 147 27.82 5.46 3.59
N ALA A 148 27.07 4.42 3.23
CA ALA A 148 26.56 4.23 1.87
C ALA A 148 25.66 5.38 1.42
N ILE A 149 24.76 5.86 2.27
CA ILE A 149 23.91 7.04 1.97
C ILE A 149 24.79 8.28 1.75
N ARG A 150 25.79 8.50 2.60
CA ARG A 150 26.70 9.66 2.48
C ARG A 150 27.51 9.62 1.19
N GLN A 151 27.91 8.44 0.73
CA GLN A 151 28.64 8.24 -0.53
C GLN A 151 27.74 8.34 -1.77
N ASN A 152 26.42 8.13 -1.61
CA ASN A 152 25.47 8.04 -2.72
C ASN A 152 24.33 9.08 -2.61
N ARG A 153 24.59 10.30 -2.13
CA ARG A 153 23.55 11.31 -1.82
C ARG A 153 22.56 11.55 -2.97
N GLU A 154 23.07 11.64 -4.20
CA GLU A 154 22.28 11.86 -5.42
C GLU A 154 21.20 10.78 -5.65
N LEU A 155 21.48 9.52 -5.26
CA LEU A 155 20.49 8.44 -5.38
C LEU A 155 19.26 8.72 -4.52
N PHE A 156 19.45 9.34 -3.36
CA PHE A 156 18.39 9.58 -2.38
C PHE A 156 17.62 10.86 -2.63
N LEU A 157 17.99 11.74 -3.58
CA LEU A 157 17.28 12.99 -3.83
C LEU A 157 15.81 12.75 -4.19
N GLY A 158 14.90 13.35 -3.41
CA GLY A 158 13.45 13.22 -3.59
C GLY A 158 12.87 11.82 -3.28
N VAL A 159 13.68 10.87 -2.80
CA VAL A 159 13.20 9.52 -2.46
C VAL A 159 12.67 9.50 -1.03
N HIS A 160 11.49 8.91 -0.81
CA HIS A 160 10.89 8.81 0.52
C HIS A 160 10.93 7.38 1.05
N ARG A 161 11.27 7.24 2.34
CA ARG A 161 11.03 5.99 3.07
C ARG A 161 9.57 5.96 3.54
N LEU A 162 8.90 4.85 3.28
CA LEU A 162 7.55 4.52 3.71
C LEU A 162 7.53 4.24 5.22
N GLN A 163 6.41 4.59 5.86
CA GLN A 163 6.16 4.32 7.27
C GLN A 163 5.02 3.31 7.39
N GLY A 164 5.11 2.39 8.35
CA GLY A 164 4.02 1.44 8.63
C GLY A 164 2.88 2.09 9.44
N MET A 165 1.68 1.50 9.33
CA MET A 165 0.45 2.00 9.98
C MET A 165 0.62 2.18 11.48
N ASP A 166 1.16 1.17 12.18
CA ASP A 166 1.38 1.21 13.64
C ASP A 166 2.23 2.40 14.09
N ALA A 167 3.26 2.75 13.31
CA ALA A 167 4.09 3.91 13.60
C ALA A 167 3.32 5.22 13.38
N CYS A 168 2.43 5.26 12.37
CA CYS A 168 1.59 6.41 12.10
C CYS A 168 0.52 6.61 13.19
N ILE A 169 -0.13 5.54 13.65
CA ILE A 169 -1.09 5.57 14.76
C ILE A 169 -0.45 6.17 16.01
N ARG A 170 0.75 5.70 16.39
CA ARG A 170 1.50 6.23 17.53
C ARG A 170 1.82 7.71 17.36
N LEU A 171 2.23 8.13 16.17
CA LEU A 171 2.55 9.53 15.88
C LEU A 171 1.30 10.43 15.91
N ALA A 172 0.17 9.92 15.43
CA ALA A 172 -1.10 10.62 15.44
C ALA A 172 -1.72 10.73 16.85
N GLY A 173 -1.23 9.95 17.81
CA GLY A 173 -1.82 9.89 19.16
C GLY A 173 -3.27 9.42 19.14
N VAL A 174 -3.66 8.67 18.10
CA VAL A 174 -4.99 8.05 18.02
C VAL A 174 -5.03 7.00 19.12
N LEU A 175 -5.91 7.19 20.11
CA LEU A 175 -6.21 6.23 21.17
C LEU A 175 -6.86 4.99 20.55
N ALA A 176 -6.03 4.18 19.94
CA ALA A 176 -6.35 2.86 19.45
C ALA A 176 -5.57 1.87 20.29
N THR A 177 -6.25 0.82 20.76
CA THR A 177 -5.55 -0.39 21.19
C THR A 177 -4.66 -0.81 20.02
N GLY A 178 -3.36 -1.01 20.25
CA GLY A 178 -2.49 -1.54 19.19
C GLY A 178 -2.96 -2.92 18.71
N LYS A 179 -2.32 -3.46 17.68
CA LYS A 179 -2.59 -4.82 17.18
C LYS A 179 -2.67 -5.84 18.30
N ASP A 180 -3.68 -6.72 18.25
CA ASP A 180 -3.88 -7.77 19.25
C ASP A 180 -2.61 -8.63 19.37
N PRO A 181 -1.92 -8.63 20.53
CA PRO A 181 -0.69 -9.38 20.72
C PRO A 181 -0.83 -10.88 20.43
N GLN A 182 -2.03 -11.45 20.63
CA GLN A 182 -2.29 -12.86 20.38
C GLN A 182 -2.34 -13.15 18.88
N VAL A 183 -2.96 -12.27 18.07
CA VAL A 183 -2.99 -12.44 16.61
C VAL A 183 -1.61 -12.21 16.01
N VAL A 184 -0.86 -11.24 16.52
CA VAL A 184 0.56 -11.05 16.15
C VAL A 184 1.38 -12.29 16.47
N ALA A 185 1.19 -12.90 17.64
CA ALA A 185 1.86 -14.13 18.03
C ALA A 185 1.44 -15.33 17.14
N MET A 186 0.15 -15.44 16.81
CA MET A 186 -0.36 -16.47 15.88
C MET A 186 0.27 -16.35 14.50
N HIS A 187 0.29 -15.14 13.93
CA HIS A 187 0.92 -14.89 12.64
C HIS A 187 2.42 -15.20 12.66
N LYS A 188 3.11 -14.90 13.77
CA LYS A 188 4.52 -15.24 13.95
C LYS A 188 4.75 -16.76 14.04
N ALA A 189 3.86 -17.51 14.67
CA ALA A 189 4.00 -18.94 14.91
C ALA A 189 3.58 -19.80 13.70
N LEU A 190 2.50 -19.41 13.03
CA LEU A 190 1.83 -20.22 12.01
C LEU A 190 1.97 -19.61 10.59
N GLY A 191 2.57 -18.43 10.49
CA GLY A 191 2.66 -17.67 9.24
C GLY A 191 1.29 -17.14 8.79
N SER A 192 1.24 -16.68 7.53
CA SER A 192 0.03 -16.11 6.93
C SER A 192 -0.96 -17.17 6.41
N SER A 193 -0.64 -18.47 6.47
CA SER A 193 -1.54 -19.53 5.99
C SER A 193 -2.79 -19.69 6.85
N ILE A 194 -2.75 -19.24 8.11
CA ILE A 194 -3.90 -19.26 9.04
C ILE A 194 -5.14 -18.56 8.49
N TRP A 195 -4.95 -17.61 7.59
CA TRP A 195 -6.05 -16.90 6.95
C TRP A 195 -6.86 -17.80 6.02
N LEU A 196 -6.32 -18.92 5.54
CA LEU A 196 -7.02 -19.85 4.65
C LEU A 196 -7.81 -20.93 5.40
N ASP A 197 -7.56 -21.11 6.69
CA ASP A 197 -8.23 -22.14 7.49
C ASP A 197 -9.71 -21.78 7.70
N ARG A 198 -10.57 -22.81 7.70
CA ARG A 198 -12.02 -22.67 7.95
C ARG A 198 -12.51 -23.73 8.95
N PRO A 199 -13.44 -23.38 9.87
CA PRO A 199 -13.98 -22.04 10.10
C PRO A 199 -12.91 -21.06 10.59
N LEU A 200 -12.98 -19.81 10.14
CA LEU A 200 -11.96 -18.83 10.49
C LEU A 200 -12.09 -18.47 11.99
N PRO A 201 -11.01 -18.50 12.79
CA PRO A 201 -11.06 -18.12 14.19
C PRO A 201 -11.64 -16.72 14.41
N SER A 202 -12.53 -16.56 15.40
CA SER A 202 -13.16 -15.27 15.72
C SER A 202 -12.16 -14.15 16.03
N LYS A 203 -10.98 -14.49 16.56
CA LYS A 203 -9.88 -13.54 16.79
C LYS A 203 -9.33 -12.95 15.49
N LEU A 204 -9.24 -13.73 14.42
CA LEU A 204 -8.81 -13.24 13.10
C LEU A 204 -9.86 -12.33 12.47
N LEU A 205 -11.15 -12.65 12.64
CA LEU A 205 -12.24 -11.77 12.20
C LEU A 205 -12.25 -10.46 13.00
N ALA A 206 -12.08 -10.51 14.32
CA ALA A 206 -12.01 -9.33 15.17
C ALA A 206 -10.78 -8.46 14.82
N TYR A 207 -9.64 -9.07 14.52
CA TYR A 207 -8.45 -8.38 14.04
C TYR A 207 -8.69 -7.66 12.71
N ALA A 208 -9.27 -8.36 11.72
CA ALA A 208 -9.54 -7.78 10.41
C ALA A 208 -10.58 -6.64 10.48
N ALA A 209 -11.58 -6.74 11.36
CA ALA A 209 -12.48 -5.62 11.65
C ALA A 209 -11.75 -4.46 12.34
N HIS A 210 -10.82 -4.75 13.24
CA HIS A 210 -10.06 -3.73 13.96
C HIS A 210 -9.16 -2.92 13.01
N ASP A 211 -8.49 -3.55 12.04
CA ASP A 211 -7.68 -2.83 11.06
C ASP A 211 -8.53 -1.81 10.24
N ILE A 212 -9.79 -2.12 9.94
CA ILE A 212 -10.75 -1.15 9.36
C ILE A 212 -11.02 0.03 10.32
N GLU A 213 -11.21 -0.21 11.62
CA GLU A 213 -11.38 0.86 12.61
C GLU A 213 -10.15 1.77 12.69
N LEU A 214 -8.95 1.18 12.62
CA LEU A 214 -7.69 1.92 12.67
C LEU A 214 -7.52 2.82 11.46
N ILE A 215 -7.79 2.31 10.25
CA ILE A 215 -7.72 3.11 9.01
C ILE A 215 -8.77 4.23 9.04
N ALA A 216 -10.00 3.95 9.48
CA ALA A 216 -11.05 4.97 9.64
C ALA A 216 -10.61 6.08 10.61
N ALA A 217 -10.05 5.71 11.76
CA ALA A 217 -9.58 6.66 12.76
C ALA A 217 -8.41 7.51 12.26
N LEU A 218 -7.49 6.92 11.49
CA LEU A 218 -6.42 7.65 10.81
C LEU A 218 -6.97 8.62 9.76
N TYR A 219 -7.94 8.20 8.95
CA TYR A 219 -8.56 9.07 7.95
C TYR A 219 -9.20 10.30 8.60
N GLU A 220 -9.98 10.09 9.66
CA GLU A 220 -10.56 11.19 10.46
C GLU A 220 -9.48 12.11 11.05
N HIS A 221 -8.40 11.54 11.58
CA HIS A 221 -7.27 12.33 12.06
C HIS A 221 -6.63 13.17 10.95
N PHE A 222 -6.44 12.57 9.77
CA PHE A 222 -5.78 13.22 8.64
C PHE A 222 -6.61 14.37 8.09
N LYS A 223 -7.94 14.23 8.04
CA LYS A 223 -8.85 15.33 7.74
C LYS A 223 -8.72 16.46 8.77
N LYS A 224 -8.76 16.14 10.06
CA LYS A 224 -8.63 17.13 11.16
C LYS A 224 -7.29 17.88 11.14
N ARG A 225 -6.22 17.23 10.69
CA ARG A 225 -4.87 17.83 10.58
C ARG A 225 -4.58 18.46 9.22
N ALA A 226 -5.56 18.50 8.31
CA ALA A 226 -5.41 18.98 6.94
C ALA A 226 -4.32 18.24 6.12
N TRP A 227 -4.12 16.94 6.40
CA TRP A 227 -3.28 16.06 5.57
C TRP A 227 -4.07 15.56 4.36
N VAL A 228 -5.37 15.37 4.52
CA VAL A 228 -6.32 15.16 3.43
C VAL A 228 -7.35 16.28 3.47
N THR A 229 -7.49 16.98 2.35
CA THR A 229 -8.36 18.14 2.16
C THR A 229 -9.03 18.05 0.80
N PRO A 230 -10.18 18.72 0.58
CA PRO A 230 -10.78 18.78 -0.75
C PRO A 230 -9.83 19.32 -1.83
N ALA A 231 -8.87 20.18 -1.46
CA ALA A 231 -7.92 20.78 -2.40
C ALA A 231 -6.81 19.82 -2.86
N ASN A 232 -6.27 18.98 -1.96
CA ASN A 232 -5.20 18.04 -2.31
C ASN A 232 -5.68 16.62 -2.63
N GLU A 233 -6.93 16.27 -2.28
CA GLU A 233 -7.49 14.93 -2.50
C GLU A 233 -7.44 14.47 -3.96
N PRO A 234 -7.76 15.29 -4.98
CA PRO A 234 -7.65 14.86 -6.39
C PRO A 234 -6.23 14.45 -6.79
N LEU A 235 -5.22 15.20 -6.34
CA LEU A 235 -3.81 14.85 -6.58
C LEU A 235 -3.43 13.58 -5.82
N LEU A 236 -3.85 13.46 -4.56
CA LEU A 236 -3.62 12.26 -3.74
C LEU A 236 -4.25 11.02 -4.37
N MET A 237 -5.47 11.12 -4.94
CA MET A 237 -6.11 10.02 -5.65
C MET A 237 -5.31 9.61 -6.89
N ALA A 238 -4.85 10.57 -7.70
CA ALA A 238 -4.02 10.28 -8.86
C ALA A 238 -2.69 9.59 -8.47
N GLN A 239 -2.04 10.05 -7.39
CA GLN A 239 -0.84 9.42 -6.85
C GLN A 239 -1.12 8.02 -6.31
N SER A 240 -2.25 7.82 -5.61
CA SER A 240 -2.67 6.53 -5.06
C SER A 240 -2.92 5.51 -6.18
N MET A 241 -3.52 5.93 -7.29
CA MET A 241 -3.66 5.07 -8.47
C MET A 241 -2.29 4.67 -9.04
N ARG A 242 -1.36 5.62 -9.24
CA ARG A 242 0.02 5.28 -9.69
C ARG A 242 0.73 4.34 -8.71
N TYR A 243 0.49 4.52 -7.42
CA TYR A 243 1.05 3.67 -6.38
C TYR A 243 0.50 2.24 -6.47
N ALA A 244 -0.82 2.07 -6.56
CA ALA A 244 -1.47 0.78 -6.76
C ALA A 244 -0.92 0.05 -8.01
N TYR A 245 -0.82 0.76 -9.14
CA TYR A 245 -0.27 0.23 -10.39
C TYR A 245 1.23 -0.12 -10.34
N SER A 246 1.97 0.41 -9.37
CA SER A 246 3.42 0.17 -9.29
C SER A 246 3.78 -1.31 -9.13
N LEU A 247 2.95 -2.10 -8.44
CA LEU A 247 3.14 -3.55 -8.36
C LEU A 247 2.54 -4.30 -9.54
N LEU A 248 1.47 -3.80 -10.16
CA LEU A 248 0.87 -4.46 -11.32
C LEU A 248 1.90 -4.60 -12.46
N HIS A 249 2.70 -3.57 -12.72
CA HIS A 249 3.74 -3.62 -13.76
C HIS A 249 4.95 -4.46 -13.37
N GLN A 250 5.30 -4.50 -12.08
CA GLN A 250 6.40 -5.34 -11.59
C GLN A 250 6.00 -6.84 -11.62
N GLY A 251 4.71 -7.12 -11.44
CA GLY A 251 4.22 -8.47 -11.20
C GLY A 251 4.48 -8.94 -9.77
N ARG A 252 3.97 -10.14 -9.47
CA ARG A 252 4.22 -10.82 -8.20
C ARG A 252 5.65 -11.35 -8.19
N VAL A 253 6.42 -10.95 -7.18
CA VAL A 253 7.80 -11.43 -6.98
C VAL A 253 7.95 -12.12 -5.62
N ALA A 254 8.92 -13.01 -5.50
CA ALA A 254 9.19 -13.72 -4.25
C ALA A 254 9.57 -12.74 -3.12
N LYS A 255 9.34 -13.12 -1.86
CA LYS A 255 9.61 -12.25 -0.70
C LYS A 255 11.07 -11.85 -0.57
N ASP A 256 11.97 -12.74 -0.96
CA ASP A 256 13.42 -12.57 -0.94
C ASP A 256 13.95 -11.87 -2.19
N ASP A 257 13.10 -11.60 -3.20
CA ASP A 257 13.49 -10.89 -4.42
C ASP A 257 14.14 -9.54 -4.08
N LEU A 258 15.33 -9.32 -4.65
CA LEU A 258 16.16 -8.13 -4.39
C LEU A 258 15.40 -6.83 -4.65
N PHE A 259 14.56 -6.79 -5.69
CA PHE A 259 13.81 -5.62 -6.13
C PHE A 259 12.32 -5.64 -5.76
N GLY A 260 11.87 -6.65 -5.02
CA GLY A 260 10.51 -6.79 -4.52
C GLY A 260 10.10 -5.72 -3.52
N GLN A 261 9.05 -6.01 -2.75
CA GLN A 261 8.45 -5.03 -1.86
C GLN A 261 9.47 -4.50 -0.84
N SER A 262 9.37 -3.20 -0.55
CA SER A 262 10.30 -2.53 0.35
C SER A 262 9.67 -1.27 0.94
N SER A 263 10.30 -0.75 1.99
CA SER A 263 9.94 0.54 2.59
C SER A 263 10.44 1.76 1.80
N VAL A 264 10.80 1.62 0.52
CA VAL A 264 11.19 2.75 -0.34
C VAL A 264 10.05 3.06 -1.29
N LEU A 265 9.57 4.31 -1.27
CA LEU A 265 8.53 4.76 -2.18
C LEU A 265 9.03 4.65 -3.63
N PRO A 266 8.29 4.00 -4.52
CA PRO A 266 8.63 3.99 -5.93
C PRO A 266 8.61 5.43 -6.50
N LEU A 267 9.65 5.80 -7.25
CA LEU A 267 9.68 7.07 -7.97
C LEU A 267 8.57 7.13 -9.05
N ASP A 268 8.24 8.35 -9.48
CA ASP A 268 7.07 8.75 -10.30
C ASP A 268 5.68 8.57 -9.64
N VAL A 269 5.61 8.03 -8.42
CA VAL A 269 4.33 7.96 -7.69
C VAL A 269 3.83 9.36 -7.33
N LEU A 270 4.69 10.20 -6.71
CA LEU A 270 4.28 11.52 -6.24
C LEU A 270 4.14 12.56 -7.34
N SER A 271 4.97 12.47 -8.38
CA SER A 271 5.01 13.42 -9.49
C SER A 271 5.04 12.65 -10.80
N GLU A 272 4.14 12.99 -11.71
CA GLU A 272 4.23 12.53 -13.09
C GLU A 272 5.25 13.40 -13.83
N SER A 273 6.20 12.75 -14.49
CA SER A 273 7.19 13.45 -15.31
C SER A 273 6.83 13.24 -16.79
N PRO A 274 6.58 14.32 -17.56
CA PRO A 274 6.31 14.20 -18.99
C PRO A 274 7.56 13.70 -19.73
N GLY A 275 7.36 12.97 -20.82
CA GLY A 275 8.43 12.50 -21.70
C GLY A 275 8.53 10.98 -21.82
N PRO A 276 9.61 10.48 -22.46
CA PRO A 276 9.78 9.06 -22.68
C PRO A 276 9.96 8.30 -21.36
N GLN A 277 9.35 7.12 -21.32
CA GLN A 277 9.52 6.17 -20.22
C GLN A 277 10.48 5.06 -20.61
N PHE A 278 11.24 4.62 -19.63
CA PHE A 278 12.26 3.59 -19.78
C PHE A 278 11.98 2.45 -18.82
N GLN A 279 12.16 1.22 -19.29
CA GLN A 279 12.04 0.03 -18.46
C GLN A 279 13.25 -0.11 -17.53
N CYS A 280 12.98 -0.36 -16.25
CA CYS A 280 14.00 -0.69 -15.27
C CYS A 280 14.31 -2.18 -15.30
N ARG A 281 15.58 -2.58 -15.50
CA ARG A 281 15.97 -4.02 -15.49
C ARG A 281 15.72 -4.72 -14.14
N GLY A 282 15.63 -3.96 -13.05
CA GLY A 282 15.39 -4.48 -11.71
C GLY A 282 13.89 -4.73 -11.46
N CYS A 283 13.13 -3.67 -11.23
CA CYS A 283 11.69 -3.77 -10.90
C CYS A 283 10.76 -3.86 -12.11
N GLN A 284 11.28 -3.90 -13.34
CA GLN A 284 10.52 -4.00 -14.59
C GLN A 284 9.53 -2.86 -14.90
N ARG A 285 9.40 -1.87 -14.00
CA ARG A 285 8.51 -0.71 -14.19
C ARG A 285 9.03 0.24 -15.29
N MET A 286 8.10 0.72 -16.11
CA MET A 286 8.28 1.85 -17.03
C MET A 286 8.26 3.16 -16.23
N GLN A 287 9.32 3.95 -16.34
CA GLN A 287 9.53 5.14 -15.51
C GLN A 287 10.20 6.25 -16.30
N SER A 288 9.98 7.49 -15.91
CA SER A 288 10.62 8.65 -16.49
C SER A 288 12.14 8.64 -16.29
N LEU A 289 12.87 9.42 -17.10
CA LEU A 289 14.32 9.56 -16.97
C LEU A 289 14.76 10.00 -15.56
N SER A 290 13.95 10.81 -14.89
CA SER A 290 14.23 11.30 -13.53
C SER A 290 14.32 10.17 -12.48
N CYS A 291 13.76 9.00 -12.79
CA CYS A 291 13.86 7.82 -11.93
C CYS A 291 15.24 7.15 -11.97
N TYR A 292 16.14 7.55 -12.88
CA TYR A 292 17.44 6.94 -13.08
C TYR A 292 18.57 7.89 -12.72
N SER A 293 19.72 7.32 -12.35
CA SER A 293 20.98 8.08 -12.33
C SER A 293 21.37 8.39 -13.78
N VAL A 294 21.74 9.63 -14.07
CA VAL A 294 22.11 10.11 -15.41
C VAL A 294 23.54 10.66 -15.38
N ARG A 295 24.28 10.45 -16.47
CA ARG A 295 25.60 11.03 -16.69
C ARG A 295 25.75 11.50 -18.13
N THR A 296 26.53 12.55 -18.33
CA THR A 296 26.91 13.02 -19.67
C THR A 296 28.05 12.15 -20.20
N GLN A 297 28.00 11.81 -21.49
CA GLN A 297 29.05 11.10 -22.22
C GLN A 297 29.76 12.04 -23.20
N ALA A 298 30.79 11.53 -23.88
CA ALA A 298 31.42 12.25 -25.00
C ALA A 298 30.36 12.64 -26.05
N GLU A 299 30.59 13.74 -26.75
CA GLU A 299 29.70 14.24 -27.82
C GLU A 299 28.31 14.75 -27.35
N ASN A 300 28.20 15.20 -26.09
CA ASN A 300 26.95 15.71 -25.49
C ASN A 300 25.79 14.69 -25.42
N SER A 301 26.06 13.40 -25.62
CA SER A 301 25.08 12.35 -25.40
C SER A 301 24.86 12.09 -23.90
N GLN A 302 23.65 11.67 -23.52
CA GLN A 302 23.33 11.30 -22.13
C GLN A 302 23.22 9.78 -22.00
N ALA A 303 23.69 9.24 -20.88
CA ALA A 303 23.46 7.85 -20.50
C ALA A 303 22.79 7.77 -19.14
N ARG A 304 21.90 6.80 -18.98
CA ARG A 304 21.25 6.48 -17.71
C ARG A 304 21.68 5.11 -17.18
N SER A 305 21.58 4.93 -15.88
CA SER A 305 21.59 3.59 -15.27
C SER A 305 20.48 2.70 -15.86
N ASP A 306 20.75 1.41 -15.96
CA ASP A 306 19.80 0.40 -16.44
C ASP A 306 18.77 -0.02 -15.37
N ILE A 307 19.03 0.29 -14.11
CA ILE A 307 18.09 0.17 -12.99
C ILE A 307 17.78 1.52 -12.34
N CYS A 308 16.53 1.73 -11.95
CA CYS A 308 16.09 2.98 -11.31
C CYS A 308 16.77 3.21 -9.95
N ARG A 309 16.81 4.47 -9.49
CA ARG A 309 17.39 4.89 -8.21
C ARG A 309 16.75 4.15 -7.03
N THR A 310 15.43 3.89 -7.06
CA THR A 310 14.77 3.06 -6.05
C THR A 310 15.35 1.65 -5.98
N CYS A 311 15.62 1.00 -7.12
CA CYS A 311 16.26 -0.32 -7.16
C CYS A 311 17.70 -0.27 -6.64
N GLN A 312 18.47 0.75 -7.01
CA GLN A 312 19.83 0.95 -6.49
C GLN A 312 19.82 1.12 -4.96
N ILE A 313 18.87 1.90 -4.42
CA ILE A 313 18.70 2.05 -2.97
C ILE A 313 18.33 0.72 -2.31
N LYS A 314 17.43 -0.10 -2.90
CA LYS A 314 17.10 -1.42 -2.36
C LYS A 314 18.32 -2.34 -2.27
N VAL A 315 19.19 -2.32 -3.28
CA VAL A 315 20.45 -3.07 -3.30
C VAL A 315 21.35 -2.63 -2.15
N LEU A 316 21.54 -1.32 -1.96
CA LEU A 316 22.31 -0.76 -0.84
C LEU A 316 21.71 -1.13 0.52
N MET A 317 20.39 -1.04 0.68
CA MET A 317 19.71 -1.36 1.95
C MET A 317 19.77 -2.85 2.31
N LYS A 318 19.92 -3.73 1.32
CA LYS A 318 20.06 -5.18 1.50
C LYS A 318 21.52 -5.62 1.56
N GLU A 319 22.47 -4.69 1.52
CA GLU A 319 23.92 -4.96 1.49
C GLU A 319 24.30 -5.97 0.39
N ALA A 320 23.55 -5.94 -0.72
CA ALA A 320 23.73 -6.84 -1.85
C ALA A 320 24.59 -6.20 -2.94
N TYR A 321 25.16 -7.02 -3.81
CA TYR A 321 25.81 -6.57 -5.03
C TYR A 321 24.89 -6.78 -6.23
N PHE A 322 24.71 -5.74 -7.04
CA PHE A 322 24.03 -5.85 -8.32
C PHE A 322 24.73 -4.94 -9.35
N PRO A 323 25.26 -5.48 -10.45
CA PRO A 323 26.01 -4.68 -11.42
C PRO A 323 25.08 -3.70 -12.14
N VAL A 324 25.42 -2.41 -12.08
CA VAL A 324 24.70 -1.34 -12.80
C VAL A 324 25.40 -1.07 -14.12
N SER A 325 24.64 -1.19 -15.21
CA SER A 325 25.09 -0.84 -16.55
C SER A 325 24.55 0.53 -16.95
N TRP A 326 25.22 1.17 -17.91
CA TRP A 326 24.82 2.48 -18.42
C TRP A 326 24.35 2.35 -19.87
N VAL A 327 23.13 2.82 -20.13
CA VAL A 327 22.46 2.73 -21.42
C VAL A 327 22.26 4.15 -21.96
N VAL A 328 22.54 4.36 -23.24
CA VAL A 328 22.34 5.65 -23.91
C VAL A 328 20.85 6.04 -23.83
N VAL A 329 20.60 7.32 -23.53
CA VAL A 329 19.27 7.91 -23.62
C VAL A 329 19.04 8.22 -25.10
N GLY A 330 18.23 7.39 -25.75
CA GLY A 330 17.86 7.54 -27.16
C GLY A 330 16.83 8.62 -27.41
#